data_AF-W1P9M2-F1
#
_entry.id   AF-W1P9M2-F1
#
_cell.length_a   1.000
_cell.length_b   1.000
_cell.length_c   1.000
_cell.angle_alpha   90.00
_cell.angle_beta   90.00
_cell.angle_gamma   90.00
#
_symmetry.space_group_name_H-M   'P 1'
#
loop_
_entity.id
_entity.type
_entity.pdbx_description
1 polymer ?
#
loop_
_entity_poly.entity_id
_entity_poly.type
_entity_poly.pdbx_seq_one_letter_code
_entity_poly.pdbx_strand_id
1 'polypeptide(L)'
;MAATGLATWSMASLRSALPPTPVARKFPATGSYFPVIKTTRRKTPGISRSFSGLAIANPLPINTDCIDVDHRISLIDNGGRFYAMRHGRRVPKLNRPPDQRRALLRGLTTQLLKHGRIKTTRARASAMRKYVDKMITLAKDGSLHKRRQALGFIYEKEIVHALFAEVQDRYGERNGGYTRIIRTLPRRGDNAPMAYIELV
;
A
#
# COMPACT_ATOMS: atom_id res chain seq x y z
N MET A 1 -36.45 -14.15 -24.36
CA MET A 1 -35.08 -13.75 -24.70
C MET A 1 -34.54 -12.88 -23.57
N ALA A 2 -33.75 -13.46 -22.67
CA ALA A 2 -33.28 -12.79 -21.45
C ALA A 2 -32.04 -11.93 -21.73
N ALA A 3 -32.11 -10.64 -21.42
CA ALA A 3 -30.99 -9.71 -21.51
C ALA A 3 -30.00 -9.96 -20.36
N THR A 4 -28.75 -10.22 -20.71
CA THR A 4 -27.62 -10.35 -19.78
C THR A 4 -27.30 -8.99 -19.15
N GLY A 5 -27.59 -8.84 -17.85
CA GLY A 5 -27.24 -7.66 -17.06
C GLY A 5 -25.73 -7.52 -16.90
N LEU A 6 -25.17 -6.39 -17.34
CA LEU A 6 -23.77 -6.04 -17.17
C LEU A 6 -23.51 -5.68 -15.70
N ALA A 7 -22.54 -6.34 -15.08
CA ALA A 7 -22.07 -6.15 -13.70
C ALA A 7 -21.28 -4.84 -13.49
N THR A 8 -21.74 -3.75 -14.09
CA THR A 8 -21.17 -2.41 -13.90
C THR A 8 -21.85 -1.72 -12.72
N TRP A 9 -21.06 -0.96 -11.96
CA TRP A 9 -21.57 -0.09 -10.90
C TRP A 9 -22.24 1.12 -11.56
N SER A 10 -23.45 1.47 -11.12
CA SER A 10 -24.24 2.51 -11.79
C SER A 10 -23.70 3.89 -11.42
N MET A 11 -23.11 4.59 -12.40
CA MET A 11 -22.61 5.96 -12.23
C MET A 11 -23.72 7.03 -12.35
N ALA A 12 -24.99 6.63 -12.43
CA ALA A 12 -26.11 7.51 -12.75
C ALA A 12 -26.46 8.54 -11.65
N SER A 13 -25.97 8.38 -10.42
CA SER A 13 -26.23 9.33 -9.32
C SER A 13 -25.40 10.62 -9.38
N LEU A 14 -24.51 10.77 -10.37
CA LEU A 14 -23.56 11.89 -10.45
C LEU A 14 -24.12 13.24 -10.93
N ARG A 15 -25.41 13.37 -11.26
CA ARG A 15 -25.95 14.61 -11.87
C ARG A 15 -26.88 15.46 -11.01
N SER A 16 -27.29 15.03 -9.82
CA SER A 16 -28.30 15.76 -9.02
C SER A 16 -27.80 16.40 -7.72
N ALA A 17 -26.50 16.31 -7.40
CA ALA A 17 -25.99 16.72 -6.08
C ALA A 17 -24.79 17.67 -6.09
N LEU A 18 -24.61 18.48 -7.15
CA LEU A 18 -23.61 19.54 -7.14
C LEU A 18 -24.26 20.89 -6.79
N PRO A 19 -23.96 21.49 -5.62
CA PRO A 19 -24.35 22.86 -5.34
C PRO A 19 -23.60 23.83 -6.27
N PRO A 20 -24.21 24.97 -6.67
CA PRO A 20 -23.53 25.97 -7.50
C PRO A 20 -22.29 26.50 -6.77
N THR A 21 -21.18 26.59 -7.50
CA THR A 21 -19.89 27.08 -6.98
C THR A 21 -20.01 28.53 -6.50
N PRO A 22 -19.62 28.87 -5.26
CA PRO A 22 -19.65 30.25 -4.80
C PRO A 22 -18.54 31.06 -5.48
N VAL A 23 -18.91 32.21 -6.03
CA VAL A 23 -18.02 33.22 -6.63
C VAL A 23 -17.04 33.74 -5.57
N ALA A 24 -15.75 33.83 -5.94
CA ALA A 24 -14.66 34.25 -5.07
C ALA A 24 -14.84 35.68 -4.53
N ARG A 25 -15.00 35.82 -3.21
CA ARG A 25 -14.84 37.10 -2.52
C ARG A 25 -13.36 37.41 -2.36
N LYS A 26 -12.91 38.53 -2.95
CA LYS A 26 -11.57 39.10 -2.71
C LYS A 26 -11.50 39.61 -1.26
N PHE A 27 -10.56 39.09 -0.48
CA PHE A 27 -10.24 39.62 0.84
C PHE A 27 -9.29 40.82 0.71
N PRO A 28 -9.47 41.91 1.48
CA PRO A 28 -8.53 43.02 1.48
C PRO A 28 -7.24 42.62 2.21
N ALA A 29 -6.11 43.04 1.65
CA ALA A 29 -4.79 42.85 2.22
C ALA A 29 -4.57 43.83 3.39
N THR A 30 -4.63 43.34 4.62
CA THR A 30 -4.07 44.03 5.79
C THR A 30 -2.73 43.40 6.14
N GLY A 31 -1.69 44.24 6.11
CA GLY A 31 -0.32 43.84 6.32
C GLY A 31 0.07 43.68 7.79
N SER A 32 1.19 42.96 7.94
CA SER A 32 2.21 43.04 8.98
C SER A 32 2.03 42.26 10.29
N TYR A 33 3.19 41.75 10.72
CA TYR A 33 3.57 41.10 11.98
C TYR A 33 3.22 39.61 12.16
N PHE A 34 4.04 38.74 11.57
CA PHE A 34 4.32 37.43 12.15
C PHE A 34 5.58 37.51 13.03
N PRO A 35 5.54 37.08 14.30
CA PRO A 35 6.74 36.99 15.12
C PRO A 35 7.56 35.75 14.73
N VAL A 36 8.87 35.95 14.52
CA VAL A 36 9.85 34.90 14.27
C VAL A 36 10.12 34.14 15.58
N ILE A 37 9.74 32.86 15.62
CA ILE A 37 10.08 31.96 16.73
C ILE A 37 11.56 31.56 16.59
N LYS A 38 12.43 32.08 17.44
CA LYS A 38 13.83 31.62 17.56
C LYS A 38 13.87 30.27 18.28
N THR A 39 14.30 29.22 17.58
CA THR A 39 14.59 27.92 18.20
C THR A 39 15.93 28.00 18.94
N THR A 40 15.91 27.97 20.27
CA THR A 40 17.11 27.77 21.09
C THR A 40 17.48 26.28 21.10
N ARG A 41 18.65 25.94 20.54
CA ARG A 41 19.24 24.59 20.60
C ARG A 41 19.62 24.30 22.06
N ARG A 42 18.95 23.35 22.71
CA ARG A 42 19.38 22.84 24.03
C ARG A 42 20.62 21.95 23.85
N LYS A 43 21.73 22.31 24.50
CA LYS A 43 22.93 21.45 24.66
C LYS A 43 22.57 20.26 25.54
N THR A 44 22.84 19.04 25.09
CA THR A 44 22.87 17.85 25.96
C THR A 44 24.16 17.87 26.80
N PRO A 45 24.10 17.65 28.13
CA PRO A 45 25.29 17.61 28.96
C PRO A 45 26.08 16.32 28.72
N GLY A 46 27.41 16.47 28.61
CA GLY A 46 28.35 15.37 28.46
C GLY A 46 28.38 14.48 29.70
N ILE A 47 28.37 13.17 29.47
CA ILE A 47 28.58 12.18 30.52
C ILE A 47 30.09 12.00 30.66
N SER A 48 30.69 12.65 31.65
CA SER A 48 31.99 12.23 32.19
C SER A 48 31.74 11.20 33.28
N ARG A 49 32.23 9.98 33.12
CA ARG A 49 32.62 9.14 34.27
C ARG A 49 33.84 8.31 33.90
N SER A 50 34.97 8.79 34.41
CA SER A 50 36.19 8.06 34.69
C SER A 50 35.90 6.87 35.64
N PHE A 51 36.24 5.67 35.21
CA PHE A 51 36.48 4.54 36.11
C PHE A 51 37.72 3.78 35.62
N SER A 52 38.87 4.16 36.16
CA SER A 52 40.15 3.48 36.03
C SER A 52 40.28 2.50 37.19
N GLY A 53 39.94 1.23 36.98
CA GLY A 53 39.83 0.28 38.09
C GLY A 53 40.19 -1.17 37.82
N LEU A 54 40.63 -1.56 36.62
CA LEU A 54 41.16 -2.90 36.35
C LEU A 54 42.31 -2.81 35.33
N ALA A 55 43.46 -2.32 35.79
CA ALA A 55 44.71 -2.43 35.05
C ALA A 55 45.22 -3.88 35.19
N ILE A 56 45.29 -4.62 34.09
CA ILE A 56 46.10 -5.83 34.00
C ILE A 56 47.56 -5.37 34.00
N ALA A 57 48.28 -5.67 35.07
CA ALA A 57 49.72 -5.47 35.18
C ALA A 57 50.43 -6.41 34.19
N ASN A 58 50.64 -5.92 32.96
CA ASN A 58 51.77 -6.21 32.05
C ASN A 58 51.34 -6.01 30.58
N PRO A 59 51.67 -4.86 29.94
CA PRO A 59 51.50 -4.70 28.51
C PRO A 59 52.70 -5.36 27.78
N LEU A 60 52.46 -6.46 27.08
CA LEU A 60 53.37 -6.92 26.03
C LEU A 60 53.25 -5.95 24.84
N PRO A 61 54.35 -5.63 24.12
CA PRO A 61 54.35 -4.55 23.16
C PRO A 61 53.67 -5.01 21.87
N ILE A 62 52.39 -4.69 21.73
CA ILE A 62 51.71 -4.71 20.44
C ILE A 62 51.59 -3.25 20.03
N ASN A 63 52.39 -2.91 19.02
CA ASN A 63 52.41 -1.60 18.37
C ASN A 63 51.00 -1.09 18.15
N THR A 64 50.74 0.13 18.61
CA THR A 64 49.51 0.87 18.42
C THR A 64 49.11 0.91 16.95
N ASP A 65 48.03 0.21 16.65
CA ASP A 65 47.25 0.33 15.44
C ASP A 65 46.76 1.77 15.27
N CYS A 66 47.06 2.37 14.12
CA CYS A 66 46.23 3.42 13.55
C CYS A 66 44.89 2.78 13.17
N ILE A 67 43.84 3.22 13.86
CA ILE A 67 42.47 2.74 13.70
C ILE A 67 41.93 3.27 12.38
N ASP A 68 42.20 2.56 11.29
CA ASP A 68 41.34 2.57 10.12
C ASP A 68 40.10 1.73 10.44
N VAL A 69 38.93 2.38 10.40
CA VAL A 69 37.62 1.76 10.60
C VAL A 69 37.24 1.02 9.32
N ASP A 70 38.06 0.06 8.92
CA ASP A 70 37.77 -0.88 7.86
C ASP A 70 38.35 -2.25 8.23
N HIS A 71 37.42 -3.18 8.49
CA HIS A 71 37.57 -4.62 8.32
C HIS A 71 38.31 -5.41 9.41
N ARG A 72 37.62 -5.70 10.52
CA ARG A 72 37.71 -7.03 11.18
C ARG A 72 36.39 -7.48 11.81
N ILE A 73 35.39 -7.72 10.97
CA ILE A 73 34.59 -8.94 11.11
C ILE A 73 35.13 -9.89 10.05
N SER A 74 36.27 -10.51 10.32
CA SER A 74 36.67 -11.73 9.61
C SER A 74 35.92 -12.89 10.26
N LEU A 75 34.59 -12.87 10.17
CA LEU A 75 33.84 -14.13 10.21
C LEU A 75 34.26 -14.85 8.94
N ILE A 76 34.61 -16.13 9.07
CA ILE A 76 34.95 -16.99 7.94
C ILE A 76 33.68 -17.12 7.09
N ASP A 77 33.47 -16.18 6.17
CA ASP A 77 32.49 -16.28 5.11
C ASP A 77 33.07 -17.26 4.09
N ASN A 78 32.92 -18.55 4.38
CA ASN A 78 32.78 -19.50 3.28
C ASN A 78 31.64 -18.93 2.43
N GLY A 79 31.91 -18.47 1.21
CA GLY A 79 30.99 -17.76 0.31
C GLY A 79 29.70 -18.49 -0.09
N GLY A 80 29.22 -19.43 0.72
CA GLY A 80 27.90 -20.00 0.71
C GLY A 80 26.86 -18.94 1.03
N ARG A 81 26.25 -18.39 -0.01
CA ARG A 81 24.93 -17.77 0.10
C ARG A 81 24.03 -18.78 0.81
N PHE A 82 23.58 -18.48 2.04
CA PHE A 82 22.58 -19.30 2.72
C PHE A 82 21.30 -19.32 1.87
N TYR A 83 21.11 -20.38 1.08
CA TYR A 83 19.87 -20.66 0.35
C TYR A 83 18.81 -21.21 1.31
N ALA A 84 18.60 -20.58 2.46
CA ALA A 84 17.48 -20.92 3.31
C ALA A 84 16.20 -20.45 2.60
N MET A 85 15.42 -21.41 2.10
CA MET A 85 14.13 -21.10 1.50
C MET A 85 13.24 -20.37 2.51
N ARG A 86 12.66 -19.24 2.10
CA ARG A 86 11.77 -18.49 2.98
C ARG A 86 10.43 -19.21 3.13
N HIS A 87 10.24 -19.89 4.25
CA HIS A 87 8.97 -20.55 4.61
C HIS A 87 7.83 -19.54 4.83
N GLY A 88 6.57 -20.00 4.70
CA GLY A 88 5.37 -19.19 5.00
C GLY A 88 5.12 -17.97 4.11
N ARG A 89 5.71 -17.91 2.90
CA ARG A 89 5.56 -16.75 2.01
C ARG A 89 4.20 -16.75 1.29
N ARG A 90 3.25 -16.00 1.85
CA ARG A 90 1.87 -15.88 1.31
C ARG A 90 1.64 -14.66 0.39
N VAL A 91 2.57 -13.69 0.36
CA VAL A 91 2.41 -12.46 -0.42
C VAL A 91 3.18 -12.55 -1.76
N PRO A 92 2.50 -12.42 -2.92
CA PRO A 92 3.17 -12.41 -4.22
C PRO A 92 3.96 -11.11 -4.41
N LYS A 93 5.22 -11.21 -4.85
CA LYS A 93 6.09 -10.02 -5.05
C LYS A 93 5.84 -9.30 -6.37
N LEU A 94 5.26 -9.98 -7.38
CA LEU A 94 4.96 -9.44 -8.72
C LEU A 94 6.18 -8.77 -9.42
N ASN A 95 7.40 -9.19 -9.08
CA ASN A 95 8.66 -8.61 -9.56
C ASN A 95 8.73 -7.09 -9.38
N ARG A 96 8.15 -6.58 -8.29
CA ARG A 96 8.15 -5.15 -7.96
C ARG A 96 8.52 -4.91 -6.50
N PRO A 97 9.19 -3.79 -6.18
CA PRO A 97 9.39 -3.37 -4.79
C PRO A 97 8.04 -3.12 -4.09
N PRO A 98 8.00 -3.14 -2.75
CA PRO A 98 6.76 -3.05 -1.98
C PRO A 98 5.87 -1.85 -2.33
N ASP A 99 6.44 -0.67 -2.52
CA ASP A 99 5.69 0.56 -2.76
C ASP A 99 5.00 0.55 -4.13
N GLN A 100 5.76 0.20 -5.19
CA GLN A 100 5.21 0.05 -6.54
C GLN A 100 4.15 -1.05 -6.60
N ARG A 101 4.36 -2.17 -5.88
CA ARG A 101 3.39 -3.26 -5.80
C ARG A 101 2.09 -2.78 -5.14
N ARG A 102 2.19 -2.01 -4.06
CA ARG A 102 1.01 -1.44 -3.37
C ARG A 102 0.25 -0.49 -4.30
N ALA A 103 0.93 0.42 -4.99
CA ALA A 103 0.31 1.32 -5.96
C ALA A 103 -0.40 0.57 -7.10
N LEU A 104 0.27 -0.44 -7.68
CA LEU A 104 -0.32 -1.29 -8.72
C LEU A 104 -1.62 -1.97 -8.27
N LEU A 105 -1.62 -2.57 -7.07
CA LEU A 105 -2.79 -3.27 -6.55
C LEU A 105 -3.94 -2.33 -6.21
N ARG A 106 -3.63 -1.12 -5.69
CA ARG A 106 -4.63 -0.06 -5.49
C ARG A 106 -5.28 0.35 -6.80
N GLY A 107 -4.48 0.56 -7.85
CA GLY A 107 -4.96 0.91 -9.19
C GLY A 107 -5.86 -0.18 -9.76
N LEU A 108 -5.40 -1.43 -9.78
CA LEU A 108 -6.18 -2.55 -10.30
C LEU A 108 -7.49 -2.78 -9.54
N THR A 109 -7.49 -2.63 -8.22
CA THR A 109 -8.71 -2.74 -7.40
C THR A 109 -9.69 -1.63 -7.76
N THR A 110 -9.22 -0.39 -7.89
CA THR A 110 -10.04 0.77 -8.28
C THR A 110 -10.67 0.54 -9.66
N GLN A 111 -9.88 0.09 -10.63
CA GLN A 111 -10.34 -0.19 -11.99
C GLN A 111 -11.34 -1.35 -12.04
N LEU A 112 -11.14 -2.40 -11.24
CA LEU A 112 -12.08 -3.51 -11.16
C LEU A 112 -13.42 -3.08 -10.58
N LEU A 113 -13.42 -2.29 -9.51
CA LEU A 113 -14.67 -1.77 -8.93
C LEU A 113 -15.38 -0.80 -9.87
N LYS A 114 -14.64 -0.01 -10.65
CA LYS A 114 -15.21 0.90 -11.66
C LYS A 114 -15.92 0.17 -12.80
N HIS A 115 -15.26 -0.83 -13.38
CA HIS A 115 -15.70 -1.46 -14.62
C HIS A 115 -16.39 -2.82 -14.43
N GLY A 116 -16.31 -3.41 -13.24
CA GLY A 116 -16.83 -4.75 -12.93
C GLY A 116 -16.00 -5.92 -13.49
N ARG A 117 -15.30 -5.71 -14.61
CA ARG A 117 -14.47 -6.71 -15.27
C ARG A 117 -13.19 -6.10 -15.84
N ILE A 118 -12.04 -6.75 -15.61
CA ILE A 118 -10.77 -6.35 -16.23
C ILE A 118 -9.97 -7.55 -16.76
N LYS A 119 -9.21 -7.33 -17.83
CA LYS A 119 -8.25 -8.31 -18.38
C LYS A 119 -6.85 -8.03 -17.84
N THR A 120 -6.23 -9.01 -17.20
CA THR A 120 -4.90 -8.86 -16.58
C THR A 120 -4.12 -10.17 -16.60
N THR A 121 -2.90 -10.18 -16.06
CA THR A 121 -2.14 -11.43 -15.92
C THR A 121 -2.67 -12.25 -14.76
N ARG A 122 -2.61 -13.57 -14.86
CA ARG A 122 -3.08 -14.50 -13.82
C ARG A 122 -2.47 -14.21 -12.45
N ALA A 123 -1.18 -13.88 -12.42
CA ALA A 123 -0.47 -13.53 -11.18
C ALA A 123 -1.04 -12.25 -10.51
N ARG A 124 -1.33 -11.21 -11.30
CA ARG A 124 -1.92 -9.96 -10.80
C ARG A 124 -3.37 -10.17 -10.36
N ALA A 125 -4.17 -10.91 -11.14
CA ALA A 125 -5.54 -11.28 -10.79
C ALA A 125 -5.59 -12.03 -9.44
N SER A 126 -4.76 -13.06 -9.28
CA SER A 126 -4.70 -13.82 -8.03
C SER A 126 -4.32 -12.96 -6.83
N ALA A 127 -3.37 -12.03 -7.01
CA ALA A 127 -2.90 -11.13 -5.96
C ALA A 127 -3.95 -10.10 -5.54
N MET A 128 -4.72 -9.55 -6.48
CA MET A 128 -5.69 -8.49 -6.18
C MET A 128 -6.95 -8.99 -5.47
N ARG A 129 -7.31 -10.28 -5.60
CA ARG A 129 -8.49 -10.88 -4.92
C ARG A 129 -8.58 -10.49 -3.45
N LYS A 130 -7.49 -10.66 -2.70
CA LYS A 130 -7.40 -10.32 -1.28
C LYS A 130 -7.80 -8.86 -0.99
N TYR A 131 -7.41 -7.94 -1.87
CA TYR A 131 -7.67 -6.52 -1.68
C TYR A 131 -9.10 -6.16 -2.05
N VAL A 132 -9.61 -6.71 -3.16
CA VAL A 132 -10.99 -6.50 -3.60
C VAL A 132 -11.96 -7.06 -2.56
N ASP A 133 -11.74 -8.30 -2.12
CA ASP A 133 -12.59 -8.93 -1.11
C ASP A 133 -12.58 -8.14 0.20
N LYS A 134 -11.41 -7.62 0.61
CA LYS A 134 -11.31 -6.75 1.78
C LYS A 134 -12.12 -5.47 1.60
N MET A 135 -12.09 -4.82 0.43
CA MET A 135 -12.86 -3.59 0.20
C MET A 135 -14.36 -3.84 0.25
N ILE A 136 -14.83 -4.96 -0.32
CA ILE A 136 -16.25 -5.34 -0.29
C ILE A 136 -16.69 -5.68 1.13
N THR A 137 -15.89 -6.43 1.89
CA THR A 137 -16.18 -6.71 3.32
C THR A 137 -16.26 -5.42 4.14
N LEU A 138 -15.36 -4.46 3.92
CA LEU A 138 -15.44 -3.15 4.58
C LEU A 138 -16.72 -2.38 4.22
N ALA A 139 -17.21 -2.53 3.00
CA ALA A 139 -18.43 -1.90 2.54
C ALA A 139 -19.70 -2.54 3.11
N LYS A 140 -19.71 -3.88 3.30
CA LYS A 140 -20.80 -4.60 3.99
C LYS A 140 -21.04 -4.09 5.41
N ASP A 141 -19.97 -3.74 6.13
CA ASP A 141 -20.09 -3.18 7.49
C ASP A 141 -20.74 -1.79 7.51
N GLY A 142 -20.59 -0.98 6.45
CA GLY A 142 -21.22 0.35 6.32
C GLY A 142 -20.69 1.48 7.23
N SER A 143 -19.88 1.20 8.27
CA SER A 143 -19.51 2.21 9.26
C SER A 143 -18.58 3.31 8.75
N LEU A 144 -18.64 4.50 9.37
CA LEU A 144 -17.79 5.65 9.01
C LEU A 144 -16.30 5.33 9.07
N HIS A 145 -15.88 4.54 10.06
CA HIS A 145 -14.48 4.13 10.20
C HIS A 145 -14.04 3.26 9.01
N LYS A 146 -14.86 2.30 8.59
CA LYS A 146 -14.55 1.46 7.42
C LYS A 146 -14.52 2.28 6.13
N ARG A 147 -15.41 3.26 5.98
CA ARG A 147 -15.40 4.18 4.84
C ARG A 147 -14.10 4.97 4.76
N ARG A 148 -13.57 5.47 5.89
CA ARG A 148 -12.25 6.14 5.95
C ARG A 148 -11.10 5.19 5.57
N GLN A 149 -11.15 3.92 6.00
CA GLN A 149 -10.16 2.92 5.60
C GLN A 149 -10.17 2.66 4.09
N ALA A 150 -11.37 2.56 3.49
CA ALA A 150 -11.52 2.36 2.05
C ALA A 150 -10.98 3.55 1.24
N LEU A 151 -11.26 4.78 1.67
CA LEU A 151 -10.71 6.02 1.08
C LEU A 151 -9.18 6.08 1.14
N GLY A 152 -8.55 5.47 2.16
CA GLY A 152 -7.09 5.37 2.23
C GLY A 152 -6.48 4.41 1.21
N PHE A 153 -7.28 3.56 0.57
CA PHE A 153 -6.81 2.55 -0.38
C PHE A 153 -7.25 2.85 -1.83
N ILE A 154 -8.52 3.13 -2.07
CA ILE A 154 -9.07 3.42 -3.40
C ILE A 154 -8.68 4.84 -3.81
N TYR A 155 -8.42 5.07 -5.11
CA TYR A 155 -8.01 6.39 -5.60
C TYR A 155 -9.19 7.35 -5.83
N GLU A 156 -10.30 6.86 -6.37
CA GLU A 156 -11.47 7.68 -6.73
C GLU A 156 -12.51 7.62 -5.60
N LYS A 157 -12.92 8.80 -5.09
CA LYS A 157 -13.90 8.89 -3.99
C LYS A 157 -15.29 8.41 -4.42
N GLU A 158 -15.70 8.74 -5.65
CA GLU A 158 -16.99 8.35 -6.23
C GLU A 158 -17.22 6.83 -6.18
N ILE A 159 -16.17 6.06 -6.49
CA ILE A 159 -16.24 4.59 -6.46
C ILE A 159 -16.48 4.10 -5.04
N VAL A 160 -15.91 4.75 -4.02
CA VAL A 160 -16.16 4.37 -2.62
C VAL A 160 -17.61 4.67 -2.24
N HIS A 161 -18.16 5.80 -2.68
CA HIS A 161 -19.57 6.10 -2.41
C HIS A 161 -20.52 5.10 -3.07
N ALA A 162 -20.27 4.77 -4.34
CA ALA A 162 -21.01 3.74 -5.06
C ALA A 162 -20.87 2.38 -4.35
N LEU A 163 -19.63 1.99 -3.98
CA LEU A 163 -19.31 0.76 -3.24
C LEU A 163 -20.22 0.57 -2.03
N PHE A 164 -20.28 1.57 -1.16
CA PHE A 164 -21.06 1.48 0.08
C PHE A 164 -22.57 1.54 -0.14
N ALA A 165 -23.04 2.02 -1.30
CA ALA A 165 -24.45 2.05 -1.64
C ALA A 165 -24.93 0.71 -2.20
N GLU A 166 -24.22 0.12 -3.18
CA GLU A 166 -24.71 -1.07 -3.90
C GLU A 166 -24.25 -2.41 -3.30
N VAL A 167 -23.20 -2.44 -2.45
CA VAL A 167 -22.64 -3.72 -1.93
C VAL A 167 -23.69 -4.52 -1.15
N GLN A 168 -24.53 -3.86 -0.35
CA GLN A 168 -25.48 -4.57 0.51
C GLN A 168 -26.52 -5.33 -0.31
N ASP A 169 -27.03 -4.70 -1.37
CA ASP A 169 -28.02 -5.30 -2.28
C ASP A 169 -27.42 -6.46 -3.09
N ARG A 170 -26.17 -6.31 -3.54
CA ARG A 170 -25.49 -7.33 -4.37
C ARG A 170 -24.92 -8.51 -3.58
N TYR A 171 -24.34 -8.26 -2.41
CA TYR A 171 -23.50 -9.21 -1.69
C TYR A 171 -23.91 -9.43 -0.23
N GLY A 172 -25.08 -8.96 0.20
CA GLY A 172 -25.59 -9.10 1.58
C GLY A 172 -25.49 -10.54 2.08
N GLU A 173 -26.08 -11.48 1.34
CA GLU A 173 -26.12 -12.91 1.70
C GLU A 173 -24.79 -13.67 1.51
N ARG A 174 -23.86 -13.14 0.69
CA ARG A 174 -22.65 -13.86 0.32
C ARG A 174 -21.55 -13.69 1.38
N ASN A 175 -21.11 -14.81 1.98
CA ASN A 175 -19.98 -14.83 2.91
C ASN A 175 -18.62 -15.01 2.19
N GLY A 176 -18.17 -13.97 1.49
CA GLY A 176 -16.86 -13.94 0.83
C GLY A 176 -16.81 -14.50 -0.60
N GLY A 177 -15.65 -14.40 -1.24
CA GLY A 177 -15.44 -14.85 -2.61
C GLY A 177 -16.23 -14.03 -3.62
N TYR A 178 -16.03 -12.71 -3.64
CA TYR A 178 -16.77 -11.77 -4.48
C TYR A 178 -16.19 -11.63 -5.89
N THR A 179 -15.03 -12.24 -6.13
CA THR A 179 -14.33 -12.18 -7.41
C THR A 179 -14.19 -13.57 -8.04
N ARG A 180 -14.37 -13.61 -9.36
CA ARG A 180 -14.13 -14.78 -10.21
C ARG A 180 -12.93 -14.53 -11.11
N ILE A 181 -12.05 -15.52 -11.26
CA ILE A 181 -10.93 -15.48 -12.21
C ILE A 181 -11.17 -16.51 -13.31
N ILE A 182 -11.24 -16.04 -14.55
CA ILE A 182 -11.40 -16.88 -15.74
C ILE A 182 -10.10 -16.82 -16.53
N ARG A 183 -9.48 -17.99 -16.78
CA ARG A 183 -8.23 -18.06 -17.55
C ARG A 183 -8.51 -17.86 -19.02
N THR A 184 -7.57 -17.21 -19.71
CA THR A 184 -7.66 -17.00 -21.17
C THR A 184 -6.38 -17.48 -21.84
N LEU A 185 -6.36 -17.40 -23.17
CA LEU A 185 -5.16 -17.61 -23.95
C LEU A 185 -4.01 -16.70 -23.47
N PRO A 186 -2.76 -17.19 -23.49
CA PRO A 186 -1.60 -16.39 -23.16
C PRO A 186 -1.44 -15.23 -24.14
N ARG A 187 -0.75 -14.18 -23.70
CA ARG A 187 -0.48 -13.01 -24.53
C ARG A 187 0.53 -13.37 -25.62
N ARG A 188 0.27 -12.91 -26.85
CA ARG A 188 1.19 -13.03 -27.98
C ARG A 188 2.45 -12.19 -27.72
N GLY A 189 3.63 -12.79 -27.89
CA GLY A 189 4.92 -12.14 -27.72
C GLY A 189 5.67 -12.63 -26.47
N ASP A 190 5.15 -12.32 -25.28
CA ASP A 190 5.79 -12.67 -24.00
C ASP A 190 5.25 -13.96 -23.35
N ASN A 191 4.27 -14.61 -23.99
CA ASN A 191 3.57 -15.80 -23.51
C ASN A 191 3.03 -15.65 -22.07
N ALA A 192 2.71 -14.42 -21.64
CA ALA A 192 2.26 -14.19 -20.28
C ALA A 192 0.87 -14.82 -20.07
N PRO A 193 0.66 -15.61 -19.00
CA PRO A 193 -0.65 -16.21 -18.73
C PRO A 193 -1.66 -15.13 -18.36
N MET A 194 -2.69 -14.97 -19.18
CA MET A 194 -3.73 -13.97 -19.02
C MET A 194 -4.97 -14.55 -18.34
N ALA A 195 -5.75 -13.66 -17.71
CA ALA A 195 -7.02 -13.98 -17.12
C ALA A 195 -7.95 -12.75 -17.10
N TYR A 196 -9.24 -12.99 -17.18
CA TYR A 196 -10.25 -12.01 -16.76
C TYR A 196 -10.49 -12.16 -15.26
N ILE A 197 -10.66 -11.04 -14.57
CA ILE A 197 -11.19 -11.00 -13.22
C ILE A 197 -12.47 -10.17 -13.22
N GLU A 198 -13.50 -10.73 -12.61
CA GLU A 198 -14.88 -10.24 -12.64
C GLU A 198 -15.45 -10.22 -11.23
N LEU A 199 -16.29 -9.24 -10.96
CA LEU A 199 -17.19 -9.25 -9.80
C LEU A 199 -18.32 -10.25 -10.06
N VAL A 200 -18.66 -11.04 -9.04
CA VAL A 200 -19.71 -12.09 -9.10
C VAL A 200 -21.10 -11.49 -8.96
#